data_AF-X1BN85-F1
#
_entry.id   AF-X1BN85-F1
#
_cell.length_a   1.000
_cell.length_b   1.000
_cell.length_c   1.000
_cell.angle_alpha   90.00
_cell.angle_beta   90.00
_cell.angle_gamma   90.00
#
_symmetry.space_group_name_H-M   'P 1'
#
loop_
_entity.id
_entity.type
_entity.pdbx_description
1 polymer ?
#
loop_
_entity_poly.entity_id
_entity_poly.type
_entity_poly.pdbx_seq_one_letter_code
_entity_poly.pdbx_strand_id
1 'polypeptide(L)'
;WPENEKLSATKGQLYKGPGCENCLDTGYLGRTGIFELLVIDDDIKELISKRHGSHIIKEAAIEKGMSTLREDGLRKALAGETTLEEVCRVTQDYVQTNIGVTERVGS
;
A
#
# COMPACT_ATOMS: atom_id res chain seq x y z
N TRP A 1 -3.50 21.07 -8.25
CA TRP A 1 -4.44 20.56 -7.25
C TRP A 1 -5.84 20.83 -7.76
N PRO A 2 -6.61 19.83 -8.20
CA PRO A 2 -8.03 20.04 -8.47
C PRO A 2 -8.74 20.12 -7.11
N GLU A 3 -9.55 21.14 -6.95
CA GLU A 3 -10.00 21.65 -5.67
C GLU A 3 -11.50 21.35 -5.50
N ASN A 4 -11.97 20.10 -5.62
CA ASN A 4 -13.43 19.80 -5.49
C ASN A 4 -13.90 18.34 -5.63
N GLU A 5 -13.06 17.30 -5.49
CA GLU A 5 -13.62 15.94 -5.37
C GLU A 5 -13.80 15.59 -3.89
N LYS A 6 -15.05 15.68 -3.41
CA LYS A 6 -15.40 15.32 -2.03
C LYS A 6 -15.10 13.84 -1.82
N LEU A 7 -13.95 13.56 -1.21
CA LEU A 7 -13.65 12.24 -0.65
C LEU A 7 -14.75 11.89 0.35
N SER A 8 -15.64 10.96 0.01
CA SER A 8 -16.62 10.44 0.97
C SER A 8 -15.86 9.57 1.98
N ALA A 9 -15.46 10.17 3.10
CA ALA A 9 -14.79 9.45 4.17
C ALA A 9 -15.73 8.36 4.69
N THR A 10 -15.44 7.11 4.36
CA THR A 10 -16.11 5.96 4.99
C THR A 10 -15.57 5.84 6.40
N LYS A 11 -16.45 5.77 7.40
CA LYS A 11 -16.06 5.69 8.81
C LYS A 11 -15.37 4.35 9.08
N GLY A 12 -14.05 4.36 9.20
CA GLY A 12 -13.23 3.22 9.62
C GLY A 12 -12.84 3.31 11.09
N GLN A 13 -12.69 2.15 11.75
CA GLN A 13 -12.14 2.06 13.10
C GLN A 13 -10.68 1.60 13.01
N LEU A 14 -9.78 2.28 13.72
CA LEU A 14 -8.37 1.95 13.80
C LEU A 14 -8.00 1.68 15.26
N TYR A 15 -6.96 0.87 15.45
CA TYR A 15 -6.52 0.42 16.76
C TYR A 15 -5.05 0.78 16.99
N LYS A 16 -4.69 0.99 18.24
CA LYS A 16 -3.31 1.16 18.72
C LYS A 16 -3.20 0.59 20.12
N GLY A 17 -2.20 -0.25 20.35
CA GLY A 17 -1.96 -0.81 21.67
C GLY A 17 -1.45 0.26 22.65
N PRO A 18 -1.96 0.30 23.89
CA PRO A 18 -1.57 1.33 24.88
C PRO A 18 -0.17 1.13 25.47
N GLY A 19 0.47 -0.03 25.23
CA GLY A 19 1.67 -0.46 25.96
C GLY A 19 1.32 -1.21 27.24
N CYS A 20 2.03 -2.30 27.51
CA CYS A 20 1.94 -3.08 28.74
C CYS A 20 3.17 -3.98 28.90
N GLU A 21 3.32 -4.62 30.05
CA GLU A 21 4.43 -5.54 30.35
C GLU A 21 4.58 -6.66 29.30
N ASN A 22 3.46 -7.24 28.83
CA ASN A 22 3.49 -8.32 27.85
C ASN A 22 4.02 -7.91 26.48
N CYS A 23 3.89 -6.63 26.11
CA CYS A 23 4.42 -6.09 24.87
C CYS A 23 5.65 -5.20 25.10
N LEU A 24 6.24 -5.24 26.30
CA LEU A 24 7.37 -4.39 26.70
C LEU A 24 7.13 -2.90 26.41
N ASP A 25 5.92 -2.44 26.72
CA ASP A 25 5.44 -1.07 26.50
C ASP A 25 5.48 -0.57 25.04
N THR A 26 5.65 -1.47 24.06
CA THR A 26 5.68 -1.09 22.63
C THR A 26 4.31 -0.82 22.04
N GLY A 27 3.27 -1.45 22.60
CA GLY A 27 1.93 -1.50 22.00
C GLY A 27 1.78 -2.53 20.86
N TYR A 28 2.80 -3.36 20.60
CA TYR A 28 2.82 -4.37 19.54
C TYR A 28 3.28 -5.74 20.07
N LEU A 29 2.68 -6.83 19.59
CA LEU A 29 3.12 -8.19 19.90
C LEU A 29 3.05 -9.06 18.64
N GLY A 30 4.17 -9.70 18.29
CA GLY A 30 4.27 -10.48 17.06
C GLY A 30 4.44 -9.61 15.81
N ARG A 31 4.23 -10.21 14.63
CA ARG A 31 4.36 -9.58 13.31
C ARG A 31 3.35 -10.19 12.35
N THR A 32 2.79 -9.37 11.47
CA THR A 32 1.97 -9.82 10.33
C THR A 32 2.64 -9.37 9.04
N GLY A 33 2.63 -10.22 8.01
CA GLY A 33 3.19 -9.88 6.70
C GLY A 33 2.16 -9.15 5.85
N ILE A 34 2.59 -8.19 5.03
CA ILE A 34 1.76 -7.61 3.97
C ILE A 34 2.31 -8.05 2.62
N PHE A 35 1.44 -8.27 1.64
CA PHE A 35 1.81 -8.91 0.38
C PHE A 35 1.35 -8.13 -0.84
N GLU A 36 2.18 -8.14 -1.88
CA GLU A 36 1.87 -7.69 -3.24
C GLU A 36 2.21 -8.84 -4.18
N LEU A 37 1.22 -9.37 -4.89
CA LEU A 37 1.38 -10.57 -5.71
C LEU A 37 1.07 -10.26 -7.18
N LEU A 38 2.14 -10.15 -7.98
CA LEU A 38 2.03 -10.00 -9.43
C LEU A 38 1.81 -11.36 -10.09
N VAL A 39 0.61 -11.57 -10.64
CA VAL A 39 0.32 -12.72 -11.49
C VAL A 39 0.75 -12.41 -12.92
N ILE A 40 1.60 -13.26 -13.49
CA ILE A 40 2.12 -13.08 -14.85
C ILE A 40 1.21 -13.79 -15.85
N ASP A 41 0.26 -13.04 -16.42
CA ASP A 41 -0.55 -13.47 -17.56
C ASP A 41 0.04 -13.02 -18.90
N ASP A 42 -0.65 -13.31 -20.00
CA ASP A 42 -0.11 -13.05 -21.34
C ASP A 42 0.05 -11.56 -21.67
N ASP A 43 -0.84 -10.68 -21.18
CA ASP A 43 -0.67 -9.23 -21.40
C ASP A 43 0.51 -8.69 -20.57
N ILE A 44 0.67 -9.16 -19.32
CA ILE A 44 1.83 -8.79 -18.50
C ILE A 44 3.13 -9.30 -19.15
N LYS A 45 3.14 -10.52 -19.70
CA LYS A 45 4.29 -11.05 -20.46
C LYS A 45 4.61 -10.15 -21.65
N GLU A 46 3.60 -9.72 -22.40
CA GLU A 46 3.80 -8.84 -23.56
C GLU A 46 4.44 -7.51 -23.15
N LEU A 47 3.96 -6.89 -22.07
CA LEU A 47 4.53 -5.66 -21.53
C LEU A 47 6.00 -5.83 -21.13
N ILE A 48 6.32 -6.95 -20.47
CA ILE A 48 7.69 -7.32 -20.10
C ILE A 48 8.56 -7.53 -21.36
N SER A 49 8.08 -8.29 -22.34
CA SER A 49 8.79 -8.55 -23.60
C SER A 49 9.09 -7.26 -24.38
N LYS A 50 8.16 -6.31 -24.35
CA LYS A 50 8.32 -4.98 -24.96
C LYS A 50 9.13 -3.99 -24.10
N ARG A 51 9.61 -4.41 -22.92
CA ARG A 51 10.40 -3.60 -21.98
C ARG A 51 9.70 -2.30 -21.56
N HIS A 52 8.39 -2.37 -21.34
CA HIS A 52 7.66 -1.23 -20.78
C HIS A 52 8.17 -0.87 -19.37
N GLY A 53 7.95 0.38 -18.98
CA GLY A 53 8.27 0.83 -17.63
C GLY A 53 7.49 0.05 -16.57
N SER A 54 8.10 -0.12 -15.40
CA SER A 54 7.49 -0.85 -14.28
C SER A 54 6.15 -0.25 -13.81
N HIS A 55 5.95 1.05 -13.98
CA HIS A 55 4.68 1.73 -13.68
C HIS A 55 3.53 1.22 -14.56
N ILE A 56 3.76 1.05 -15.88
CA ILE A 56 2.75 0.50 -16.81
C ILE A 56 2.41 -0.95 -16.43
N ILE A 57 3.42 -1.76 -16.12
CA ILE A 57 3.20 -3.15 -15.68
C ILE A 57 2.39 -3.19 -14.39
N LYS A 58 2.69 -2.30 -13.44
CA LYS A 58 1.98 -2.19 -12.17
C LYS A 58 0.52 -1.76 -12.36
N GLU A 59 0.26 -0.74 -13.18
CA GLU A 59 -1.10 -0.28 -13.50
C GLU A 59 -1.92 -1.41 -14.13
N ALA A 60 -1.39 -2.08 -15.15
CA ALA A 60 -2.05 -3.22 -15.79
C ALA A 60 -2.33 -4.37 -14.80
N ALA A 61 -1.41 -4.62 -13.85
CA ALA A 61 -1.61 -5.64 -12.83
C ALA A 61 -2.70 -5.24 -11.81
N ILE A 62 -2.75 -3.97 -11.40
CA ILE A 62 -3.80 -3.44 -10.49
C ILE A 62 -5.17 -3.53 -11.16
N GLU A 63 -5.28 -3.14 -12.42
CA GLU A 63 -6.53 -3.27 -13.21
C GLU A 63 -7.05 -4.71 -13.27
N LYS A 64 -6.13 -5.68 -13.17
CA LYS A 64 -6.42 -7.12 -13.15
C LYS A 64 -6.61 -7.70 -11.75
N GLY A 65 -6.67 -6.85 -10.72
CA GLY A 65 -6.99 -7.25 -9.35
C GLY A 65 -5.79 -7.51 -8.45
N MET A 66 -4.57 -7.14 -8.86
CA MET A 66 -3.43 -7.13 -7.94
C MET A 66 -3.66 -6.06 -6.87
N SER A 67 -3.68 -6.49 -5.60
CA SER A 67 -3.60 -5.55 -4.46
C SER A 67 -2.15 -5.14 -4.23
N THR A 68 -1.94 -3.84 -4.06
CA THR A 68 -0.63 -3.28 -3.70
C THR A 68 -0.29 -3.57 -2.24
N LEU A 69 1.00 -3.47 -1.92
CA LEU A 69 1.49 -3.68 -0.55
C LEU A 69 0.80 -2.76 0.48
N ARG A 70 0.53 -1.50 0.09
CA ARG A 70 -0.18 -0.54 0.96
C ARG A 70 -1.66 -0.86 1.08
N GLU A 71 -2.34 -1.26 0.01
CA GLU A 71 -3.75 -1.66 0.11
C GLU A 71 -3.93 -2.87 1.04
N ASP A 72 -3.03 -3.85 0.95
CA ASP A 72 -3.04 -5.00 1.87
C ASP A 72 -2.81 -4.55 3.33
N GLY A 73 -1.83 -3.67 3.55
CA GLY A 73 -1.58 -3.09 4.86
C GLY A 73 -2.76 -2.30 5.42
N LEU A 74 -3.37 -1.42 4.62
CA LEU A 74 -4.53 -0.62 5.03
C LEU A 74 -5.73 -1.52 5.38
N ARG A 75 -5.97 -2.57 4.60
CA ARG A 75 -7.01 -3.56 4.90
C ARG A 75 -6.77 -4.23 6.26
N LYS A 76 -5.52 -4.59 6.57
CA LYS A 76 -5.16 -5.18 7.87
C LYS A 76 -5.24 -4.19 9.02
N ALA A 77 -4.92 -2.91 8.78
CA ALA A 77 -5.08 -1.86 9.77
C ALA A 77 -6.56 -1.64 10.13
N LEU A 78 -7.44 -1.65 9.12
CA LEU A 78 -8.90 -1.58 9.32
C LEU A 78 -9.46 -2.83 10.01
N ALA A 79 -8.83 -3.99 9.82
CA ALA A 79 -9.17 -5.23 10.53
C ALA A 79 -8.61 -5.28 11.97
N GLY A 80 -7.77 -4.31 12.38
CA GLY A 80 -7.15 -4.27 13.70
C GLY A 80 -5.96 -5.22 13.88
N GLU A 81 -5.42 -5.78 12.80
CA GLU A 81 -4.23 -6.66 12.85
C GLU A 81 -2.91 -5.89 12.94
N THR A 82 -2.89 -4.65 12.48
CA THR A 82 -1.75 -3.73 12.52
C THR A 82 -2.23 -2.30 12.73
N THR A 83 -1.31 -1.35 12.86
CA THR A 83 -1.62 0.09 13.01
C THR A 83 -1.41 0.82 11.69
N LEU A 84 -2.09 1.96 11.51
CA LEU A 84 -1.86 2.81 10.35
C LEU A 84 -0.41 3.31 10.32
N GLU A 85 0.17 3.60 11.48
CA GLU A 85 1.56 4.00 11.61
C GLU A 85 2.54 2.93 11.08
N GLU A 86 2.30 1.65 11.38
CA GLU A 86 3.13 0.56 10.85
C GLU A 86 3.01 0.44 9.33
N VAL A 87 1.79 0.55 8.79
CA VAL A 87 1.57 0.51 7.33
C VAL A 87 2.31 1.64 6.64
N CYS A 88 2.19 2.88 7.13
CA CYS A 88 2.91 4.03 6.60
C CYS A 88 4.44 3.88 6.75
N ARG A 89 4.91 3.30 7.85
CA ARG A 89 6.35 3.08 8.09
C ARG A 89 6.96 2.07 7.12
N VAL A 90 6.22 1.02 6.76
CA VAL A 90 6.75 -0.10 5.97
C VAL A 90 6.40 -0.04 4.47
N THR A 91 5.49 0.86 4.06
CA THR A 91 5.09 1.03 2.66
C THR A 91 5.43 2.42 2.13
N GLN A 92 5.92 2.53 0.90
CA GLN A 92 6.31 3.82 0.29
C GLN A 92 5.18 4.38 -0.57
N ASP A 93 4.73 5.60 -0.33
CA ASP A 93 3.85 6.33 -1.25
C ASP A 93 4.64 6.80 -2.46
N TYR A 94 4.30 6.27 -3.64
CA TYR A 94 4.80 6.77 -4.92
C TYR A 94 3.78 7.78 -5.43
N VAL A 95 4.15 9.07 -5.44
CA VAL A 95 3.37 10.06 -6.18
C VAL A 95 3.84 10.04 -7.63
N GLN A 96 2.94 9.68 -8.54
CA GLN A 96 3.20 9.87 -9.97
C GLN A 96 3.10 11.35 -10.29
N THR A 97 4.20 11.92 -10.78
CA THR A 97 4.20 13.26 -11.36
C THR A 97 4.17 13.13 -12.88
N ASN A 98 3.51 14.05 -13.57
CA ASN A 98 3.35 14.06 -15.03
C ASN A 98 4.66 14.15 -15.84
N ILE A 99 5.81 14.17 -15.17
CA ILE A 99 7.17 14.28 -15.74
C ILE A 99 7.91 12.95 -15.80
N GLY A 100 7.25 11.82 -15.50
CA GLY A 100 7.88 10.49 -15.59
C GLY A 100 8.96 10.24 -14.54
N VAL A 101 8.99 11.06 -13.49
CA VAL A 101 9.89 10.92 -12.34
C VAL A 101 9.07 10.47 -11.14
N THR A 102 9.40 9.30 -10.59
CA THR A 102 8.87 8.83 -9.32
C THR A 102 9.66 9.48 -8.19
N GLU A 103 9.09 10.52 -7.57
CA GLU A 103 9.66 11.08 -6.34
C GLU A 103 9.11 10.34 -5.12
N ARG A 104 10.00 10.05 -4.17
CA ARG A 104 9.66 9.43 -2.89
C ARG A 104 8.99 10.51 -2.03
N VAL A 105 7.76 10.30 -1.60
CA VAL A 105 7.13 11.22 -0.65
C VAL A 105 7.50 10.78 0.77
N GLY A 106 8.15 11.66 1.51
CA GLY A 106 8.40 11.49 2.96
C GLY A 106 9.80 11.02 3.34
N SER A 107 10.83 11.82 3.06
CA SER A 107 12.05 11.86 3.90
C SER A 107 11.79 12.67 5.16
#